data_AF-A0A564XZK3-F1
#
_entry.id   AF-A0A564XZK3-F1
#
_cell.length_a   1.000
_cell.length_b   1.000
_cell.length_c   1.000
_cell.angle_alpha   90.00
_cell.angle_beta   90.00
_cell.angle_gamma   90.00
#
_symmetry.space_group_name_H-M   'P 1'
#
loop_
_entity.id
_entity.type
_entity.pdbx_description
1 polymer ?
#
loop_
_entity_poly.entity_id
_entity_poly.type
_entity_poly.pdbx_seq_one_letter_code
_entity_poly.pdbx_strand_id
1 'polypeptide(L)'
;MVEIEEFERLVLREISCFFLSNESIPVLLQKAKDVIREVLPEALIYQQDYSLNIDNKATMIFHRRFANAVEITYKYPVEEVEKYLHIIYQVGGKFDNPAYIMQKDKMTF
;
A
#
# COMPACT_ATOMS: atom_id res chain seq x y z
N MET A 1 -22.73 -32.67 -10.36
CA MET A 1 -23.04 -31.24 -10.55
C MET A 1 -21.97 -30.51 -9.76
N VAL A 2 -20.91 -30.05 -10.43
CA VAL A 2 -19.81 -29.32 -9.78
C VAL A 2 -20.14 -27.86 -9.99
N GLU A 3 -20.51 -27.16 -8.92
CA GLU A 3 -20.61 -25.71 -8.93
C GLU A 3 -19.21 -25.18 -9.23
N ILE A 4 -19.04 -24.68 -10.45
CA ILE A 4 -17.85 -23.93 -10.82
C ILE A 4 -18.01 -22.62 -10.06
N GLU A 5 -17.35 -22.50 -8.91
CA GLU A 5 -17.18 -21.22 -8.23
C GLU A 5 -16.63 -20.24 -9.27
N GLU A 6 -17.44 -19.23 -9.61
CA GLU A 6 -17.00 -18.10 -10.42
C GLU A 6 -15.86 -17.43 -9.67
N PHE A 7 -14.63 -17.79 -10.06
CA PHE A 7 -13.44 -17.12 -9.58
C PHE A 7 -13.44 -15.73 -10.22
N GLU A 8 -14.11 -14.78 -9.57
CA GLU A 8 -14.02 -13.36 -9.93
C GLU A 8 -12.54 -13.00 -9.98
N ARG A 9 -12.01 -12.83 -11.20
CA ARG A 9 -10.64 -12.38 -11.39
C ARG A 9 -10.59 -10.92 -10.98
N LEU A 10 -10.21 -10.67 -9.73
CA LEU A 10 -9.92 -9.33 -9.23
C LEU A 10 -8.91 -8.65 -10.18
N VAL A 11 -9.37 -7.60 -10.87
CA VAL A 11 -8.49 -6.77 -11.68
C VAL A 11 -7.67 -5.92 -10.74
N LEU A 12 -6.38 -6.24 -10.63
CA LEU A 12 -5.43 -5.49 -9.81
C LEU A 12 -4.80 -4.35 -10.61
N ARG A 13 -4.66 -3.19 -9.99
CA ARG A 13 -3.77 -2.10 -10.44
C ARG A 13 -2.52 -2.06 -9.59
N GLU A 14 -1.45 -1.55 -10.19
CA GLU A 14 -0.15 -1.38 -9.55
C GLU A 14 0.27 0.09 -9.60
N ILE A 15 0.79 0.60 -8.48
CA ILE A 15 1.45 1.91 -8.42
C ILE A 15 2.73 1.78 -7.59
N SER A 16 3.85 2.25 -8.14
CA SER A 16 5.12 2.36 -7.41
C SER A 16 5.44 3.80 -7.06
N CYS A 17 6.06 4.00 -5.91
CA CYS A 17 6.51 5.30 -5.46
C CYS A 17 7.84 5.25 -4.75
N PHE A 18 8.59 6.36 -4.81
CA PHE A 18 9.94 6.45 -4.26
C PHE A 18 10.02 7.55 -3.21
N PHE A 19 10.71 7.27 -2.12
CA PHE A 19 11.01 8.26 -1.09
C PHE A 19 12.40 8.04 -0.51
N LEU A 20 12.94 9.09 0.12
CA LEU A 20 14.23 9.03 0.78
C LEU A 20 14.05 8.64 2.25
N SER A 21 14.75 7.61 2.71
CA SER A 21 14.78 7.21 4.11
C SER A 21 16.04 6.38 4.43
N ASN A 22 16.64 6.69 5.58
CA ASN A 22 17.72 5.90 6.18
C ASN A 22 17.20 4.80 7.10
N GLU A 23 15.88 4.76 7.37
CA GLU A 23 15.28 3.74 8.21
C GLU A 23 15.33 2.38 7.53
N SER A 24 15.48 1.30 8.30
CA SER A 24 15.48 -0.07 7.77
C SER A 24 14.08 -0.46 7.26
N ILE A 25 14.00 -1.41 6.31
CA ILE A 25 12.72 -1.88 5.76
C ILE A 25 11.77 -2.41 6.87
N PRO A 26 12.24 -3.17 7.88
CA PRO A 26 11.37 -3.59 8.99
C PRO A 26 10.71 -2.44 9.77
N VAL A 27 11.44 -1.35 9.99
CA VAL A 27 10.88 -0.16 10.67
C VAL A 27 9.81 0.50 9.80
N LEU A 28 10.06 0.62 8.50
CA LEU A 28 9.11 1.18 7.55
C LEU A 28 7.83 0.32 7.42
N LEU A 29 7.99 -1.01 7.40
CA LEU A 29 6.86 -1.95 7.42
C LEU A 29 6.02 -1.77 8.68
N GLN A 30 6.65 -1.62 9.85
CA GLN A 30 5.90 -1.43 11.10
C GLN A 30 5.11 -0.12 11.08
N LYS A 31 5.73 0.99 10.65
CA LYS A 31 5.03 2.28 10.49
C LYS A 31 3.86 2.18 9.52
N ALA A 32 4.04 1.48 8.40
CA ALA A 32 2.98 1.27 7.42
C ALA A 32 1.81 0.47 8.02
N LYS A 33 2.07 -0.57 8.82
CA LYS A 33 1.02 -1.31 9.54
C LYS A 33 0.25 -0.42 10.50
N ASP A 34 0.95 0.45 11.25
CA ASP A 34 0.32 1.33 12.21
C ASP A 34 -0.64 2.31 11.50
N VAL A 35 -0.19 2.89 10.37
CA VAL A 35 -1.05 3.74 9.53
C VAL A 35 -2.22 2.97 8.93
N ILE A 36 -2.03 1.75 8.44
CA ILE A 36 -3.14 0.93 7.91
C ILE A 36 -4.16 0.66 9.02
N ARG A 37 -3.73 0.35 10.24
CA ARG A 37 -4.64 0.08 11.37
C ARG A 37 -5.39 1.32 11.83
N GLU A 38 -4.81 2.51 11.71
CA GLU A 38 -5.53 3.77 11.96
C GLU A 38 -6.67 3.98 10.95
N VAL A 39 -6.44 3.60 9.69
CA VAL A 39 -7.38 3.83 8.58
C VAL A 39 -8.41 2.70 8.45
N LEU A 40 -7.97 1.46 8.65
CA LEU A 40 -8.75 0.22 8.56
C LEU A 40 -8.47 -0.64 9.81
N PRO A 41 -9.09 -0.32 10.95
CA PRO A 41 -8.84 -1.02 12.20
C PRO A 41 -9.15 -2.52 12.13
N GLU A 42 -10.13 -2.91 11.31
CA GLU A 42 -10.58 -4.28 11.13
C GLU A 42 -9.85 -5.03 10.00
N ALA A 43 -8.89 -4.41 9.32
CA ALA A 43 -8.19 -5.07 8.22
C ALA A 43 -7.27 -6.20 8.69
N LEU A 44 -7.29 -7.32 7.98
CA LEU A 44 -6.36 -8.42 8.19
C LEU A 44 -5.03 -8.10 7.50
N ILE A 45 -3.98 -7.89 8.29
CA ILE A 45 -2.65 -7.55 7.77
C ILE A 45 -1.68 -8.71 8.01
N TYR A 46 -1.23 -9.34 6.94
CA TYR A 46 -0.19 -10.36 6.96
C TYR A 46 1.11 -9.80 6.42
N GLN A 47 2.19 -9.92 7.18
CA GLN A 47 3.52 -9.58 6.66
C GLN A 47 4.21 -10.84 6.16
N GLN A 48 4.76 -10.76 4.95
CA GLN A 48 5.65 -11.76 4.38
C GLN A 48 6.89 -11.05 3.84
N ASP A 49 8.04 -11.33 4.44
CA ASP A 49 9.32 -10.68 4.10
C ASP A 49 9.20 -9.14 4.10
N TYR A 50 9.36 -8.54 2.91
CA TYR A 50 9.27 -7.11 2.68
C TYR A 50 7.91 -6.65 2.15
N SER A 51 6.87 -7.47 2.33
CA SER A 51 5.52 -7.19 1.85
C SER A 51 4.47 -7.24 2.96
N LEU A 52 3.41 -6.46 2.79
CA LEU A 52 2.20 -6.46 3.60
C LEU A 52 1.02 -6.81 2.71
N ASN A 53 0.36 -7.92 2.99
CA ASN A 53 -0.92 -8.29 2.40
C ASN A 53 -2.05 -7.80 3.31
N ILE A 54 -3.02 -7.11 2.71
CA ILE A 54 -4.15 -6.47 3.38
C ILE A 54 -5.43 -7.13 2.85
N ASP A 55 -6.20 -7.76 3.74
CA ASP A 55 -7.47 -8.45 3.45
C ASP A 55 -7.37 -9.55 2.37
N ASN A 56 -6.16 -10.05 2.08
CA ASN A 56 -5.86 -10.92 0.92
C ASN A 56 -6.25 -10.31 -0.45
N LYS A 57 -6.40 -8.98 -0.50
CA LYS A 57 -6.88 -8.24 -1.68
C LYS A 57 -5.84 -7.27 -2.20
N ALA A 58 -5.14 -6.60 -1.30
CA ALA A 58 -4.10 -5.65 -1.65
C ALA A 58 -2.75 -6.08 -1.09
N THR A 59 -1.68 -5.71 -1.78
CA THR A 59 -0.31 -5.98 -1.37
C THR A 59 0.50 -4.70 -1.45
N MET A 60 1.29 -4.42 -0.42
CA MET A 60 2.28 -3.35 -0.40
C MET A 60 3.67 -3.97 -0.26
N ILE A 61 4.62 -3.58 -1.10
CA ILE A 61 5.95 -4.19 -1.17
C ILE A 61 7.00 -3.09 -1.01
N PHE A 62 7.97 -3.28 -0.11
CA PHE A 62 9.01 -2.30 0.21
C PHE A 62 10.36 -2.78 -0.29
N HIS A 63 10.96 -2.06 -1.24
CA HIS A 63 12.27 -2.38 -1.78
C HIS A 63 13.29 -1.27 -1.52
N ARG A 64 14.50 -1.65 -1.10
CA ARG A 64 15.64 -0.73 -1.07
C ARG A 64 16.25 -0.69 -2.48
N ARG A 65 16.31 0.50 -3.10
CA ARG A 65 16.95 0.67 -4.42
C ARG A 65 18.37 1.22 -4.29
N PHE A 66 18.56 2.22 -3.44
CA PHE A 66 19.86 2.83 -3.13
C PHE A 66 20.01 3.00 -1.61
N ALA A 67 21.19 3.45 -1.15
CA ALA A 67 21.53 3.55 0.28
C ALA A 67 20.44 4.24 1.13
N ASN A 68 19.82 5.29 0.60
CA ASN A 68 18.76 6.05 1.26
C ASN A 68 17.46 6.13 0.44
N ALA A 69 17.29 5.32 -0.61
CA ALA A 69 16.09 5.38 -1.46
C ALA A 69 15.27 4.09 -1.33
N VAL A 70 14.00 4.26 -0.99
CA VAL A 70 13.03 3.17 -0.83
C VAL A 70 11.93 3.31 -1.87
N GLU A 71 11.61 2.20 -2.51
CA GLU A 71 10.40 2.06 -3.33
C GLU A 71 9.31 1.36 -2.54
N ILE A 72 8.09 1.86 -2.63
CA ILE A 72 6.89 1.14 -2.21
C ILE A 72 6.05 0.86 -3.44
N THR A 73 5.78 -0.42 -3.70
CA THR A 73 4.84 -0.85 -4.74
C THR A 73 3.53 -1.28 -4.09
N TYR A 74 2.43 -0.70 -4.54
CA TYR A 74 1.08 -1.02 -4.09
C TYR A 74 0.33 -1.74 -5.20
N LYS A 75 -0.24 -2.89 -4.87
CA LYS A 75 -1.17 -3.65 -5.72
C LYS A 75 -2.52 -3.66 -5.04
N TYR A 76 -3.57 -3.28 -5.75
CA TYR A 76 -4.91 -3.18 -5.15
C TYR A 76 -6.01 -3.47 -6.18
N PRO A 77 -7.17 -3.99 -5.74
CA PRO A 77 -8.30 -4.25 -6.63
C PRO A 77 -8.96 -2.94 -7.06
N VAL A 78 -9.34 -2.85 -8.34
CA VAL A 78 -9.99 -1.66 -8.91
C VAL A 78 -11.36 -1.38 -8.27
N GLU A 79 -12.07 -2.41 -7.84
CA GLU A 79 -13.42 -2.30 -7.27
C GLU A 79 -13.44 -1.58 -5.91
N GLU A 80 -12.37 -1.72 -5.11
CA GLU A 80 -12.21 -1.05 -3.82
C GLU A 80 -11.17 0.10 -3.91
N VAL A 81 -11.05 0.71 -5.08
CA VAL A 81 -10.00 1.72 -5.37
C VAL A 81 -10.00 2.86 -4.36
N GLU A 82 -11.15 3.36 -3.93
CA GLU A 82 -11.22 4.48 -2.97
C GLU A 82 -10.61 4.12 -1.61
N LYS A 83 -10.92 2.93 -1.09
CA LYS A 83 -10.38 2.39 0.17
C LYS A 83 -8.85 2.29 0.10
N TYR A 84 -8.32 1.67 -0.95
CA TYR A 84 -6.88 1.42 -1.06
C TYR A 84 -6.10 2.67 -1.48
N LEU A 85 -6.68 3.57 -2.28
CA LEU A 85 -6.09 4.88 -2.53
C LEU A 85 -5.92 5.66 -1.23
N HIS A 86 -6.91 5.64 -0.35
CA HIS A 86 -6.78 6.32 0.94
C HIS A 86 -5.61 5.78 1.77
N ILE A 87 -5.42 4.45 1.84
CA ILE A 87 -4.23 3.85 2.48
C ILE A 87 -2.95 4.32 1.80
N ILE A 88 -2.88 4.24 0.47
CA ILE A 88 -1.71 4.64 -0.32
C ILE A 88 -1.32 6.09 -0.01
N TYR A 89 -2.30 7.00 0.05
CA TYR A 89 -2.06 8.41 0.37
C TYR A 89 -1.60 8.62 1.82
N GLN A 90 -2.20 7.94 2.79
CA GLN A 90 -1.81 8.09 4.20
C GLN A 90 -0.40 7.55 4.44
N VAL A 91 -0.12 6.36 3.93
CA VAL A 91 1.21 5.73 4.05
C VAL A 91 2.25 6.56 3.28
N GLY A 92 1.99 6.90 2.02
CA GLY A 92 2.88 7.73 1.21
C GLY A 92 3.12 9.12 1.81
N GLY A 93 2.08 9.73 2.37
CA GLY A 93 2.18 11.04 3.03
C GLY A 93 3.00 11.02 4.33
N LYS A 94 2.91 9.94 5.12
CA LYS A 94 3.74 9.76 6.33
C LYS A 94 5.22 9.53 6.03
N PHE A 95 5.53 9.12 4.80
CA PHE A 95 6.90 8.92 4.32
C PHE A 95 7.43 10.07 3.47
N ASP A 96 6.78 11.25 3.51
CA ASP A 96 7.14 12.44 2.74
C ASP A 96 7.38 12.16 1.25
N ASN A 97 6.57 11.26 0.66
CA ASN A 97 6.73 10.85 -0.71
C ASN A 97 6.31 11.98 -1.68
N PRO A 98 7.23 12.57 -2.46
CA PRO A 98 6.97 13.77 -3.25
C PRO A 98 5.95 13.54 -4.37
N ALA A 99 5.80 12.30 -4.86
CA ALA A 99 4.79 11.98 -5.86
C ALA A 99 3.34 12.15 -5.35
N TYR A 100 3.14 12.22 -4.03
CA TYR A 100 1.82 12.26 -3.39
C TYR A 100 1.53 13.53 -2.61
N ILE A 101 2.57 14.22 -2.12
CA ILE A 101 2.42 15.58 -1.55
C ILE A 101 1.74 16.50 -2.59
N MET A 102 2.07 16.33 -3.88
CA MET A 102 1.46 17.09 -4.98
C MET A 102 -0.02 16.79 -5.30
N GLN A 103 -0.55 15.61 -4.95
CA GLN A 103 -1.98 15.30 -5.18
C GLN A 103 -2.88 15.70 -4.02
N LYS A 104 -2.35 15.75 -2.79
CA LYS A 104 -3.09 16.21 -1.62
C LYS A 104 -3.57 17.67 -1.79
N ASP A 105 -2.78 18.50 -2.46
CA ASP A 105 -3.14 19.89 -2.80
C ASP A 105 -4.16 20.02 -3.95
N LYS A 106 -4.47 18.93 -4.68
CA LYS A 106 -5.40 18.94 -5.82
C LYS A 106 -6.74 18.25 -5.57
N MET A 107 -6.94 17.60 -4.41
CA MET A 107 -8.24 17.07 -4.02
C MET A 107 -9.00 18.12 -3.21
N THR A 108 -9.53 19.13 -3.90
CA THR A 108 -10.70 19.87 -3.41
C THR A 108 -11.92 19.04 -3.79
N PHE A 109 -12.72 18.63 -2.80
CA PHE A 109 -13.98 17.91 -2.97
C PHE A 109 -15.00 18.74 -3.77
#